data_AF-A0A8K0P1N8-F1
#
_entry.id   AF-A0A8K0P1N8-F1
#
_cell.length_a   1.000
_cell.length_b   1.000
_cell.length_c   1.000
_cell.angle_alpha   90.00
_cell.angle_beta   90.00
_cell.angle_gamma   90.00
#
_symmetry.space_group_name_H-M   'P 1'
#
loop_
_entity.id
_entity.type
_entity.pdbx_description
1 polymer ?
#
loop_
_entity_poly.entity_id
_entity_poly.type
_entity_poly.pdbx_seq_one_letter_code
_entity_poly.pdbx_strand_id
1 'polypeptide(L)'
;MVVDVWNRVPGAGVGVHWRGMTQKETPFMDGVPMVTQCPIPAHTTFQYKFRASKAGTHLWHAHAGAESADGLFGALVVRQPSSRDPQRMHYDVDDMDHVIVIAEWARGFALQRLADAHHKPSTGASMEGKNLVDTLLINGRGKLHP
;
A
#
# COMPACT_ATOMS: atom_id res chain seq x y z
N MET A 1 15.36 -8.32 5.86
CA MET A 1 14.27 -7.56 6.51
C MET A 1 13.38 -8.56 7.22
N VAL A 2 13.01 -8.27 8.46
CA VAL A 2 12.07 -9.06 9.25
C VAL A 2 11.00 -8.10 9.76
N VAL A 3 9.74 -8.38 9.49
CA VAL A 3 8.60 -7.55 9.92
C VAL A 3 7.51 -8.46 10.48
N ASP A 4 7.14 -8.21 11.73
CA ASP A 4 5.98 -8.85 12.35
C ASP A 4 4.73 -8.01 12.09
N VAL A 5 3.78 -8.55 11.33
CA VAL A 5 2.50 -7.92 11.06
C VAL A 5 1.45 -8.54 11.97
N TRP A 6 1.00 -7.76 12.96
CA TRP A 6 -0.11 -8.14 13.81
C TRP A 6 -1.43 -7.60 13.24
N ASN A 7 -2.25 -8.49 12.71
CA ASN A 7 -3.58 -8.11 12.23
C ASN A 7 -4.53 -7.88 13.42
N ARG A 8 -4.97 -6.64 13.61
CA ARG A 8 -5.98 -6.26 14.62
C ARG A 8 -7.34 -5.87 14.01
N VAL A 9 -7.54 -6.08 12.71
CA VAL A 9 -8.81 -5.77 12.03
C VAL A 9 -9.83 -6.85 12.35
N PRO A 10 -10.95 -6.53 13.03
CA PRO A 10 -11.94 -7.54 13.40
C PRO A 10 -12.61 -8.15 12.16
N GLY A 11 -12.69 -9.48 12.11
CA GLY A 11 -13.43 -10.19 11.06
C GLY A 11 -12.81 -10.17 9.66
N ALA A 12 -11.62 -9.57 9.48
CA ALA A 12 -10.95 -9.49 8.19
C ALA A 12 -9.58 -10.18 8.22
N GLY A 13 -9.27 -10.92 7.16
CA GLY A 13 -7.94 -11.45 6.90
C GLY A 13 -7.13 -10.46 6.08
N VAL A 14 -5.89 -10.15 6.50
CA VAL A 14 -5.03 -9.14 5.83
C VAL A 14 -3.82 -9.80 5.18
N GLY A 15 -3.32 -9.26 4.08
CA GLY A 15 -2.00 -9.56 3.54
C GLY A 15 -1.25 -8.27 3.25
N VAL A 16 0.07 -8.24 3.42
CA VAL A 16 0.91 -7.06 3.12
C VAL A 16 1.88 -7.40 2.01
N HIS A 17 1.74 -6.73 0.87
CA HIS A 17 2.61 -6.89 -0.29
C HIS A 17 3.74 -5.86 -0.32
N TRP A 18 4.91 -6.30 -0.77
CA TRP A 18 6.16 -5.53 -0.80
C TRP A 18 6.51 -5.14 -2.23
N ARG A 19 5.69 -4.27 -2.84
CA ARG A 19 5.77 -3.88 -4.25
C ARG A 19 7.20 -3.48 -4.64
N GLY A 20 7.78 -4.19 -5.60
CA GLY A 20 9.13 -3.94 -6.13
C GLY A 20 10.21 -4.86 -5.55
N MET A 21 9.90 -5.60 -4.49
CA MET A 21 10.74 -6.71 -4.02
C MET A 21 10.50 -7.94 -4.91
N THR A 22 11.58 -8.58 -5.34
CA THR A 22 11.48 -9.69 -6.32
C THR A 22 11.08 -11.01 -5.69
N GLN A 23 11.26 -11.17 -4.38
CA GLN A 23 10.92 -12.37 -3.61
C GLN A 23 11.44 -13.69 -4.22
N LYS A 24 12.55 -13.66 -4.99
CA LYS A 24 13.06 -14.82 -5.74
C LYS A 24 13.30 -16.06 -4.88
N GLU A 25 13.82 -15.86 -3.67
CA GLU A 25 14.13 -16.95 -2.73
C GLU A 25 12.99 -17.20 -1.73
N THR A 26 12.03 -16.26 -1.64
CA THR A 26 10.98 -16.21 -0.63
C THR A 26 9.63 -15.86 -1.24
N PRO A 27 9.13 -16.58 -2.27
CA PRO A 27 7.88 -16.23 -2.94
C PRO A 27 6.67 -16.24 -1.99
N PHE A 28 6.71 -17.09 -0.95
CA PHE A 28 5.70 -17.14 0.12
C PHE A 28 5.73 -15.94 1.08
N MET A 29 6.65 -14.98 0.88
CA MET A 29 6.72 -13.71 1.61
C MET A 29 6.23 -12.52 0.76
N ASP A 30 5.66 -12.79 -0.41
CA ASP A 30 5.19 -11.74 -1.32
C ASP A 30 3.92 -11.03 -0.82
N GLY A 31 3.09 -11.66 0.01
CA GLY A 31 2.00 -10.95 0.68
C GLY A 31 0.66 -10.94 -0.04
N VAL A 32 0.50 -11.70 -1.12
CA VAL A 32 -0.73 -11.75 -1.93
C VAL A 32 -1.59 -12.94 -1.47
N PRO A 33 -2.70 -12.72 -0.74
CA PRO A 33 -3.56 -13.78 -0.27
C PRO A 33 -4.13 -14.61 -1.43
N MET A 34 -4.26 -15.92 -1.22
CA MET A 34 -4.74 -16.90 -2.21
C MET A 34 -3.84 -17.09 -3.44
N VAL A 35 -2.69 -16.42 -3.49
CA VAL A 35 -1.66 -16.63 -4.53
C VAL A 35 -0.36 -17.12 -3.90
N THR A 36 0.18 -16.37 -2.94
CA THR A 36 1.48 -16.67 -2.31
C THR A 36 1.37 -17.11 -0.86
N GLN A 37 0.27 -16.77 -0.18
CA GLN A 37 -0.01 -17.17 1.20
C GLN A 37 -1.51 -17.17 1.51
N CYS A 38 -1.90 -17.75 2.63
CA CYS A 38 -3.22 -17.49 3.21
C CYS A 38 -3.27 -16.06 3.82
N PRO A 39 -4.45 -15.42 3.90
CA PRO A 39 -4.61 -14.18 4.65
C PRO A 39 -4.19 -14.37 6.11
N ILE A 40 -3.58 -13.35 6.72
CA ILE A 40 -3.27 -13.29 8.15
C ILE A 40 -4.59 -13.16 8.91
N PRO A 41 -5.02 -14.15 9.71
CA PRO A 41 -6.29 -14.08 10.41
C PRO A 41 -6.36 -12.92 11.42
N ALA A 42 -7.56 -12.44 11.69
CA ALA A 42 -7.79 -11.42 12.71
C ALA A 42 -7.19 -11.84 14.06
N HIS A 43 -6.55 -10.89 14.74
CA HIS A 43 -5.88 -11.05 16.03
C HIS A 43 -4.66 -11.99 16.05
N THR A 44 -4.10 -12.33 14.88
CA THR A 44 -2.89 -13.14 14.76
C THR A 44 -1.71 -12.34 14.20
N THR A 45 -0.50 -12.88 14.35
CA THR A 45 0.73 -12.28 13.83
C THR A 45 1.33 -13.17 12.76
N PHE A 46 1.82 -12.57 11.67
CA PHE A 46 2.63 -13.23 10.66
C PHE A 46 3.95 -12.49 10.48
N GLN A 47 5.06 -13.25 10.44
CA GLN A 47 6.38 -12.69 10.24
C GLN A 47 6.78 -12.77 8.77
N TYR A 48 6.92 -11.61 8.13
CA TYR A 48 7.55 -11.50 6.83
C TYR A 48 9.07 -11.50 6.99
N LYS A 49 9.75 -12.45 6.36
CA LYS A 49 11.22 -12.56 6.37
C LYS A 49 11.76 -12.73 4.96
N PHE A 50 12.30 -11.66 4.40
CA PHE A 50 12.86 -11.67 3.05
C PHE A 50 14.06 -10.72 2.92
N ARG A 51 14.81 -10.88 1.84
CA ARG A 51 15.93 -10.00 1.50
C ARG A 51 15.44 -8.80 0.69
N ALA A 52 15.59 -7.59 1.25
CA ALA A 52 15.38 -6.34 0.52
C ALA A 52 16.54 -6.13 -0.47
N SER A 53 16.47 -6.80 -1.63
CA SER A 53 17.60 -6.99 -2.53
C SER A 53 17.75 -5.90 -3.60
N LYS A 54 16.70 -5.11 -3.85
CA LYS A 54 16.67 -4.09 -4.90
C LYS A 54 16.73 -2.70 -4.28
N ALA A 55 17.86 -2.00 -4.45
CA ALA A 55 17.99 -0.61 -4.03
C ALA A 55 17.01 0.30 -4.81
N GLY A 56 16.54 1.35 -4.15
CA GLY A 56 15.61 2.34 -4.71
C GLY A 56 14.35 2.55 -3.87
N THR A 57 13.41 3.30 -4.45
CA THR A 57 12.12 3.66 -3.85
C THR A 57 11.04 2.67 -4.26
N HIS A 58 10.41 2.05 -3.27
CA HIS A 58 9.38 1.03 -3.40
C HIS A 58 8.18 1.38 -2.51
N LEU A 59 7.16 0.51 -2.49
CA LEU A 59 5.98 0.66 -1.65
C LEU A 59 5.69 -0.66 -0.92
N TRP A 60 5.05 -0.56 0.24
CA TRP A 60 4.29 -1.67 0.81
C TRP A 60 2.83 -1.27 0.88
N HIS A 61 1.93 -2.23 0.74
CA HIS A 61 0.49 -1.99 0.91
C HIS A 61 -0.26 -3.25 1.29
N ALA A 62 -1.42 -3.07 1.91
CA ALA A 62 -2.37 -4.16 2.06
C ALA A 62 -2.75 -4.72 0.69
N HIS A 63 -2.80 -6.04 0.59
CA HIS A 63 -3.12 -6.79 -0.62
C HIS A 63 -4.23 -7.83 -0.37
N ALA A 64 -4.95 -7.68 0.74
CA ALA A 64 -6.28 -8.24 0.92
C ALA A 64 -7.30 -7.13 0.61
N GLY A 65 -8.39 -7.48 -0.08
CA GLY A 65 -9.55 -6.62 -0.29
C GLY A 65 -9.27 -5.21 -0.83
N ALA A 66 -9.83 -4.21 -0.17
CA ALA A 66 -9.76 -2.79 -0.53
C ALA A 66 -9.02 -1.96 0.53
N GLU A 67 -8.37 -2.60 1.49
CA GLU A 67 -7.75 -2.00 2.67
C GLU A 67 -6.61 -1.02 2.30
N SER A 68 -5.96 -1.20 1.16
CA SER A 68 -4.99 -0.23 0.64
C SER A 68 -5.63 1.11 0.29
N ALA A 69 -6.83 1.10 -0.30
CA ALA A 69 -7.60 2.32 -0.57
C ALA A 69 -8.14 2.97 0.71
N ASP A 70 -8.25 2.20 1.80
CA ASP A 70 -8.63 2.69 3.13
C ASP A 70 -7.42 3.18 3.96
N GLY A 71 -6.21 3.20 3.39
CA GLY A 71 -5.03 3.83 3.99
C GLY A 71 -3.91 2.88 4.42
N LEU A 72 -4.03 1.56 4.22
CA LEU A 72 -2.97 0.62 4.61
C LEU A 72 -1.90 0.52 3.51
N PHE A 73 -1.01 1.51 3.47
CA PHE A 73 0.16 1.54 2.60
C PHE A 73 1.26 2.44 3.17
N GLY A 74 2.45 2.37 2.57
CA GLY A 74 3.53 3.28 2.86
C GLY A 74 4.74 3.10 1.96
N ALA A 75 5.71 3.98 2.13
CA ALA A 75 6.98 3.89 1.41
C ALA A 75 7.83 2.73 1.94
N LEU A 76 8.58 2.10 1.04
CA LEU A 76 9.66 1.17 1.34
C LEU A 76 10.92 1.66 0.61
N VAL A 77 11.86 2.26 1.33
CA VAL A 77 13.11 2.77 0.73
C VAL A 77 14.25 1.82 1.06
N VAL A 78 14.89 1.27 0.02
CA VAL A 78 16.05 0.39 0.18
C VAL A 78 17.29 1.17 -0.26
N ARG A 79 18.06 1.63 0.73
CA ARG A 79 19.32 2.34 0.50
C ARG A 79 20.47 1.38 0.23
N GLN A 80 21.45 1.85 -0.53
CA GLN A 80 22.71 1.15 -0.74
C GLN A 80 23.88 2.05 -0.33
N PRO A 81 25.06 1.47 -0.02
CA PRO A 81 26.24 2.26 0.32
C PRO A 81 26.56 3.28 -0.76
N SER A 82 27.00 4.48 -0.38
CA SER A 82 27.35 5.57 -1.31
C SER A 82 28.34 5.14 -2.40
N SER A 83 29.26 4.22 -2.09
CA SER A 83 30.24 3.69 -3.04
C SER A 83 29.63 2.83 -4.16
N ARG A 84 28.36 2.42 -4.02
CA ARG A 84 27.61 1.63 -5.00
C ARG A 84 26.43 2.41 -5.58
N ASP A 85 26.22 3.64 -5.15
CA ASP A 85 25.12 4.47 -5.62
C ASP A 85 25.56 5.30 -6.84
N PRO A 86 25.08 4.97 -8.06
CA PRO A 86 25.43 5.71 -9.26
C PRO A 86 24.90 7.16 -9.22
N GLN A 87 23.94 7.45 -8.34
CA GLN A 87 23.36 8.79 -8.22
C GLN A 87 23.95 9.61 -7.08
N ARG A 88 24.94 9.08 -6.34
CA ARG A 88 25.48 9.70 -5.11
C ARG A 88 25.93 11.16 -5.30
N MET A 89 26.47 11.47 -6.48
CA MET A 89 27.01 12.79 -6.80
C MET A 89 25.93 13.83 -7.16
N HIS A 90 24.66 13.43 -7.21
CA HIS A 90 23.54 14.27 -7.66
C HIS A 90 22.66 14.78 -6.51
N TYR A 91 23.00 14.48 -5.27
CA TYR A 91 22.27 14.96 -4.09
C TYR A 91 23.20 15.17 -2.90
N ASP A 92 22.81 16.10 -2.04
CA ASP A 92 23.53 16.39 -0.80
C ASP A 92 23.06 15.46 0.34
N VAL A 93 21.74 15.27 0.44
CA VAL A 93 21.09 14.57 1.57
C VAL A 93 20.01 13.60 1.07
N ASP A 94 20.12 12.34 1.49
CA ASP A 94 19.07 11.32 1.38
C ASP A 94 18.51 11.05 2.78
N ASP A 95 17.37 11.67 3.08
CA ASP A 95 16.66 11.57 4.36
C ASP A 95 15.23 11.04 4.15
N MET A 96 14.65 10.44 5.19
CA MET A 96 13.25 10.02 5.22
C MET A 96 12.28 11.20 5.08
N ASP A 97 12.67 12.40 5.49
CA ASP A 97 11.85 13.61 5.34
C ASP A 97 11.66 14.03 3.87
N HIS A 98 12.52 13.55 2.96
CA HIS A 98 12.40 13.79 1.53
C HIS A 98 11.52 12.76 0.81
N VAL A 99 10.98 11.77 1.52
CA VAL A 99 10.09 10.77 0.93
C VAL A 99 8.68 11.36 0.77
N ILE A 100 8.21 11.38 -0.48
CA ILE A 100 6.86 11.83 -0.83
C ILE A 100 6.03 10.63 -1.28
N VAL A 101 4.94 10.37 -0.58
CA VAL A 101 3.89 9.42 -0.93
C VAL A 101 2.66 10.20 -1.35
N ILE A 102 2.20 9.96 -2.57
CA ILE A 102 0.98 10.55 -3.11
C ILE A 102 -0.10 9.46 -3.10
N ALA A 103 -1.27 9.78 -2.56
CA ALA A 103 -2.40 8.88 -2.53
C ALA A 103 -3.71 9.61 -2.81
N GLU A 104 -4.67 8.91 -3.38
CA GLU A 104 -6.05 9.38 -3.46
C GLU A 104 -6.78 9.06 -2.15
N TRP A 105 -7.74 9.90 -1.78
CA TRP A 105 -8.55 9.70 -0.58
C TRP A 105 -10.01 10.02 -0.83
N ALA A 106 -10.88 9.25 -0.17
CA ALA A 106 -12.32 9.42 -0.20
C ALA A 106 -12.92 9.14 1.17
N ARG A 107 -14.04 9.79 1.47
CA ARG A 107 -14.83 9.54 2.68
C ARG A 107 -15.55 8.21 2.57
N GLY A 108 -15.49 7.43 3.65
CA GLY A 108 -16.13 6.13 3.76
C GLY A 108 -15.29 4.99 3.19
N PHE A 109 -15.55 3.78 3.69
CA PHE A 109 -14.79 2.58 3.32
C PHE A 109 -14.89 2.26 1.84
N ALA A 110 -13.76 1.89 1.24
CA ALA A 110 -13.62 1.62 -0.18
C ALA A 110 -14.58 0.53 -0.66
N LEU A 111 -14.75 -0.55 0.10
CA LEU A 111 -15.68 -1.63 -0.27
C LEU A 111 -17.13 -1.15 -0.33
N GLN A 112 -17.55 -0.28 0.59
CA GLN A 112 -18.91 0.31 0.57
C GLN A 112 -19.10 1.23 -0.63
N ARG A 113 -18.11 2.08 -0.93
CA ARG A 113 -18.16 2.97 -2.10
C ARG A 113 -18.25 2.16 -3.40
N LEU A 114 -17.47 1.09 -3.52
CA LEU A 114 -17.52 0.17 -4.65
C LEU A 114 -18.89 -0.52 -4.75
N ALA A 115 -19.42 -1.04 -3.63
CA ALA A 115 -20.73 -1.68 -3.60
C ALA A 115 -21.86 -0.72 -4.05
N ASP A 116 -21.83 0.52 -3.55
CA ASP A 116 -22.78 1.58 -3.92
C ASP A 116 -22.69 1.94 -5.40
N ALA A 117 -21.47 2.00 -5.96
CA ALA A 117 -21.25 2.29 -7.36
C ALA A 117 -21.77 1.18 -8.28
N HIS A 118 -21.63 -0.08 -7.87
CA HIS A 118 -22.07 -1.24 -8.65
C HIS A 118 -23.57 -1.53 -8.56
N HIS A 119 -24.21 -1.32 -7.40
CA HIS A 119 -25.59 -1.77 -7.15
C HIS A 119 -26.65 -0.65 -7.16
N LYS A 120 -26.28 0.62 -7.30
CA LYS A 120 -27.25 1.68 -7.57
C LYS A 120 -27.39 1.82 -9.10
N PRO A 121 -28.42 1.23 -9.73
CA PRO A 121 -28.72 1.57 -11.12
C PRO A 121 -29.03 3.06 -11.12
N SER A 122 -28.31 3.79 -11.96
CA SER A 122 -28.54 5.20 -12.19
C SER A 122 -30.04 5.48 -12.30
N THR A 123 -30.60 6.26 -11.37
CA THR A 123 -31.70 7.15 -11.71
C THR A 123 -31.15 8.13 -12.74
N GLY A 124 -31.13 7.74 -14.02
CA GLY A 124 -30.81 8.56 -15.18
C GLY A 124 -29.41 9.21 -15.28
N ALA A 125 -28.54 9.12 -14.26
CA ALA A 125 -27.19 9.69 -14.32
C ALA A 125 -26.16 8.63 -14.72
N SER A 126 -25.63 8.78 -15.94
CA SER A 126 -24.49 8.06 -16.50
C SER A 126 -23.41 7.70 -15.45
N MET A 127 -22.80 6.53 -15.56
CA MET A 127 -21.57 6.16 -14.81
C MET A 127 -20.36 7.05 -15.15
N GLU A 128 -20.53 7.94 -16.13
CA GLU A 128 -19.59 8.96 -16.52
C GLU A 128 -19.62 10.11 -15.50
N GLY A 129 -18.66 10.11 -14.57
CA GLY A 129 -18.37 11.30 -13.75
C GLY A 129 -18.63 11.22 -12.24
N LYS A 130 -18.92 10.05 -11.64
CA LYS A 130 -18.87 9.92 -10.18
C LYS A 130 -17.42 9.78 -9.73
N ASN A 131 -16.84 10.90 -9.28
CA ASN A 131 -15.52 10.89 -8.67
C ASN A 131 -15.57 10.04 -7.39
N LEU A 132 -14.94 8.87 -7.42
CA LEU A 132 -14.81 8.00 -6.24
C LEU A 132 -13.76 8.54 -5.26
N VAL A 133 -13.10 9.64 -5.60
CA VAL A 133 -12.03 10.29 -4.85
C VAL A 133 -12.48 11.70 -4.47
N ASP A 134 -12.30 12.05 -3.21
CA ASP A 134 -12.61 13.38 -2.69
C ASP A 134 -11.39 14.33 -2.78
N THR A 135 -10.18 13.82 -2.55
CA THR A 135 -8.96 14.64 -2.50
C THR A 135 -7.69 13.83 -2.75
N LEU A 136 -6.59 14.54 -3.04
CA LEU A 136 -5.24 13.97 -3.04
C LEU A 136 -4.58 14.22 -1.69
N LEU A 137 -3.85 13.21 -1.22
CA LEU A 137 -3.00 13.26 -0.05
C LEU A 137 -1.54 13.31 -0.48
N ILE A 138 -0.79 14.22 0.12
CA ILE A 138 0.67 14.25 0.13
C ILE A 138 1.09 13.86 1.54
N ASN A 139 1.79 12.74 1.69
CA ASN A 139 2.22 12.20 2.99
C ASN A 139 1.06 12.12 4.02
N GLY A 140 -0.10 11.65 3.56
CA GLY A 140 -1.29 11.45 4.40
C GLY A 140 -2.08 12.73 4.70
N ARG A 141 -1.75 13.87 4.09
CA ARG A 141 -2.44 15.14 4.29
C ARG A 141 -2.96 15.72 2.98
N GLY A 142 -4.19 16.22 2.99
CA GLY A 142 -4.81 16.86 1.84
C GLY A 142 -5.87 17.85 2.30
N LYS A 143 -6.32 18.69 1.38
CA LYS A 143 -7.42 19.63 1.62
C LYS A 143 -8.67 19.12 0.93
N LEU A 144 -9.75 18.99 1.70
CA LEU A 144 -11.07 18.78 1.11
C LEU A 144 -11.57 20.14 0.61
N HIS A 145 -11.91 20.22 -0.67
CA HIS A 145 -12.61 21.40 -1.19
C HIS A 145 -14.09 21.32 -0.74
N PRO A 146 -14.66 22.41 -0.20
CA PRO A 146 -16.04 22.44 0.27
C PRO A 146 -17.06 22.23 -0.85
#